data_AF-A0A8R7TKN1-F1
#
_entry.id   AF-A0A8R7TKN1-F1
#
_cell.length_a   1.000
_cell.length_b   1.000
_cell.length_c   1.000
_cell.angle_alpha   90.00
_cell.angle_beta   90.00
_cell.angle_gamma   90.00
#
_symmetry.space_group_name_H-M   'P 1'
#
loop_
_entity.id
_entity.type
_entity.pdbx_description
1 polymer ?
#
loop_
_entity_poly.entity_id
_entity_poly.type
_entity_poly.pdbx_seq_one_letter_code
_entity_poly.pdbx_strand_id
1 'polypeptide(L)'
;MGCGLSTPDSDGGGGGARRKQGSVGDVVVFLPGLRAPMGVDLSQALAGRLDKGAVERLSALRARVVDMAMQESAVALKPRRKAAARHGSSTANLLQALEDYLPLLLGLVKEGSELRHSVQFVWTNQEDKAEETAMADAWYEVLSVLHLMAMVCLLQANSLLLPRAYGDGYGPRVSEESRRATVDVFLKASGYLDCAIRQVLPQIPSELRRQLPVDLAEGNLKALSLQALGQGVDMQLGLAIDSPKATLAVKRRLACEMVKYWHQVQESIPDLPVSDGWGKKHLLFVKWKYVEAKSAAYYFHGLILDEGNSEKSHGMAIAALEASEEFLKESKRASEAFHATPPTSRSPTPFGTAKYLFDKIPKEASSKVRINQDLYTPERVIGAPPPLPDFSLALTPEDYDLPPLDPLWNKEDGHQ
;
A
#
# COMPACT_ATOMS: atom_id res chain seq x y z
N MET A 1 -27.71 -37.85 40.17
CA MET A 1 -26.55 -38.68 39.78
C MET A 1 -26.09 -38.18 38.42
N GLY A 2 -25.06 -37.33 38.41
CA GLY A 2 -24.56 -36.66 37.22
C GLY A 2 -23.47 -37.47 36.54
N CYS A 3 -23.57 -37.61 35.22
CA CYS A 3 -22.52 -38.22 34.39
C CYS A 3 -21.61 -37.11 33.87
N GLY A 4 -20.37 -37.08 34.37
CA GLY A 4 -19.27 -36.35 33.76
C GLY A 4 -18.70 -37.13 32.58
N LEU A 5 -18.47 -36.45 31.45
CA LEU A 5 -17.72 -36.97 30.31
C LEU A 5 -16.32 -36.36 30.36
N SER A 6 -15.33 -37.23 30.48
CA SER A 6 -13.90 -36.95 30.48
C SER A 6 -13.44 -36.50 29.09
N THR A 7 -12.73 -35.38 29.01
CA THR A 7 -11.96 -34.97 27.83
C THR A 7 -10.64 -35.74 27.78
N PRO A 8 -10.19 -36.22 26.61
CA PRO A 8 -8.83 -36.72 26.47
C PRO A 8 -7.87 -35.55 26.18
N ASP A 9 -6.84 -35.45 27.01
CA ASP A 9 -5.63 -34.67 26.77
C ASP A 9 -4.93 -35.15 25.50
N SER A 10 -4.53 -34.21 24.65
CA SER A 10 -3.50 -34.41 23.65
C SER A 10 -2.49 -33.26 23.75
N ASP A 11 -1.53 -33.43 24.65
CA ASP A 11 -0.27 -32.70 24.64
C ASP A 11 0.74 -33.41 23.74
N GLY A 12 1.51 -32.63 22.99
CA GLY A 12 2.84 -33.03 22.51
C GLY A 12 3.06 -33.02 21.00
N GLY A 13 3.37 -31.85 20.43
CA GLY A 13 3.93 -31.73 19.07
C GLY A 13 4.13 -30.28 18.66
N GLY A 14 5.33 -29.75 18.88
CA GLY A 14 5.70 -28.36 18.61
C GLY A 14 5.41 -27.91 17.18
N GLY A 15 4.61 -26.85 17.08
CA GLY A 15 4.32 -26.14 15.86
C GLY A 15 3.36 -25.02 16.22
N GLY A 16 3.89 -23.82 16.48
CA GLY A 16 3.09 -22.64 16.79
C GLY A 16 1.99 -22.50 15.75
N ALA A 17 0.75 -22.81 16.15
CA ALA A 17 -0.39 -22.71 15.29
C ALA A 17 -0.55 -21.23 14.96
N ARG A 18 -0.09 -20.81 13.77
CA ARG A 18 -0.38 -19.51 13.17
C ARG A 18 -1.83 -19.19 13.50
N ARG A 19 -2.05 -18.20 14.36
CA ARG A 19 -3.38 -17.68 14.68
C ARG A 19 -4.07 -17.49 13.33
N LYS A 20 -5.12 -18.27 13.02
CA LYS A 20 -5.84 -18.14 11.75
C LYS A 20 -6.31 -16.70 11.67
N GLN A 21 -5.60 -15.88 10.88
CA GLN A 21 -5.88 -14.46 10.79
C GLN A 21 -7.28 -14.34 10.18
N GLY A 22 -8.18 -13.67 10.91
CA GLY A 22 -9.57 -13.49 10.53
C GLY A 22 -9.72 -12.63 9.28
N SER A 23 -10.96 -12.29 8.92
CA SER A 23 -11.20 -11.41 7.79
C SER A 23 -10.83 -9.95 8.13
N VAL A 24 -10.06 -9.29 7.25
CA VAL A 24 -9.69 -7.87 7.35
C VAL A 24 -10.75 -6.91 6.78
N GLY A 25 -11.92 -7.44 6.41
CA GLY A 25 -13.05 -6.64 5.91
C GLY A 25 -12.88 -6.18 4.46
N ASP A 26 -13.47 -5.03 4.15
CA ASP A 26 -13.49 -4.48 2.79
C ASP A 26 -12.16 -3.77 2.48
N VAL A 27 -11.57 -4.09 1.33
CA VAL A 27 -10.24 -3.58 0.93
C VAL A 27 -10.31 -2.97 -0.47
N VAL A 28 -9.98 -1.68 -0.55
CA VAL A 28 -9.72 -0.93 -1.79
C VAL A 28 -8.22 -0.65 -1.92
N VAL A 29 -7.60 -0.25 -0.81
CA VAL A 29 -6.15 0.00 -0.70
C VAL A 29 -5.56 -1.09 0.17
N PHE A 30 -4.61 -1.82 -0.39
CA PHE A 30 -3.93 -2.89 0.33
C PHE A 30 -2.68 -2.36 1.01
N LEU A 31 -2.46 -2.83 2.23
CA LEU A 31 -1.21 -2.78 2.95
C LEU A 31 -1.01 -4.16 3.61
N PRO A 32 0.24 -4.65 3.73
CA PRO A 32 0.53 -5.95 4.32
C PRO A 32 0.45 -5.92 5.86
N GLY A 33 -0.57 -5.28 6.44
CA GLY A 33 -0.71 -5.09 7.88
C GLY A 33 0.13 -3.94 8.45
N LEU A 34 0.06 -3.74 9.77
CA LEU A 34 0.80 -2.70 10.48
C LEU A 34 1.84 -3.36 11.39
N ARG A 35 3.12 -3.06 11.15
CA ARG A 35 4.18 -3.34 12.11
C ARG A 35 3.97 -2.46 13.35
N ALA A 36 3.92 -3.06 14.53
CA ALA A 36 3.82 -2.35 15.79
C ALA A 36 5.16 -2.43 16.55
N PRO A 37 5.63 -1.32 17.15
CA PRO A 37 6.75 -1.38 18.08
C PRO A 37 6.33 -2.10 19.36
N MET A 38 7.26 -2.86 19.93
CA MET A 38 7.10 -3.47 21.25
C MET A 38 7.65 -2.55 22.33
N GLY A 39 7.19 -2.71 23.57
CA GLY A 39 7.69 -1.94 24.72
C GLY A 39 9.19 -2.15 24.93
N VAL A 40 9.93 -1.06 25.19
CA VAL A 40 11.38 -1.07 25.46
C VAL A 40 11.65 -0.19 26.67
N ASP A 41 12.48 -0.67 27.60
CA ASP A 41 12.92 0.13 28.74
C ASP A 41 14.06 1.09 28.33
N LEU A 42 13.65 2.24 27.77
CA LEU A 42 14.57 3.32 27.41
C LEU A 42 15.25 3.95 28.64
N SER A 43 14.61 3.88 29.82
CA SER A 43 15.18 4.42 31.05
C SER A 43 16.41 3.64 31.48
N GLN A 44 16.35 2.31 31.39
CA GLN A 44 17.48 1.44 31.63
C GLN A 44 18.55 1.57 30.53
N ALA A 45 18.14 1.53 29.27
CA ALA A 45 19.06 1.51 28.13
C ALA A 45 19.90 2.80 27.98
N LEU A 46 19.34 3.95 28.37
CA LEU A 46 19.97 5.27 28.23
C LEU A 46 20.44 5.84 29.59
N ALA A 47 20.40 5.03 30.65
CA ALA A 47 20.79 5.44 31.99
C ALA A 47 22.22 6.01 32.03
N GLY A 48 22.35 7.23 32.54
CA GLY A 48 23.64 7.93 32.65
C GLY A 48 24.25 8.40 31.33
N ARG A 49 23.56 8.20 30.19
CA ARG A 49 24.00 8.64 28.86
C ARG A 49 23.21 9.83 28.31
N LEU A 50 22.06 10.13 28.93
CA LEU A 50 21.19 11.25 28.59
C LEU A 50 20.60 11.87 29.85
N ASP A 51 20.20 13.15 29.76
CA ASP A 51 19.44 13.82 30.80
C ASP A 51 18.12 13.08 31.08
N LYS A 52 17.76 13.01 32.36
CA LYS A 52 16.57 12.28 32.82
C LYS A 52 15.29 12.79 32.15
N GLY A 53 15.15 14.11 31.95
CA GLY A 53 13.98 14.69 31.30
C GLY A 53 13.88 14.31 29.82
N ALA A 54 15.01 14.19 29.12
CA ALA A 54 15.05 13.74 27.73
C ALA A 54 14.64 12.26 27.61
N VAL A 55 15.15 11.40 28.51
CA VAL A 55 14.80 9.98 28.58
C VAL A 55 13.32 9.77 28.89
N GLU A 56 12.76 10.52 29.84
CA GLU A 56 11.33 10.47 30.18
C GLU A 56 10.45 10.89 28.99
N ARG A 57 10.80 11.96 28.28
CA ARG A 57 10.04 12.43 27.12
C ARG A 57 10.11 11.45 25.94
N LEU A 58 11.30 10.92 25.65
CA LEU A 58 11.48 9.89 24.61
C LEU A 58 10.67 8.63 24.94
N SER A 59 10.69 8.20 26.20
CA SER A 59 9.91 7.06 26.69
C SER A 59 8.40 7.27 26.55
N ALA A 60 7.90 8.44 26.93
CA ALA A 60 6.47 8.76 26.85
C ALA A 60 5.97 8.80 25.40
N LEU A 61 6.73 9.42 24.48
CA LEU A 61 6.37 9.47 23.07
C LEU A 61 6.38 8.09 22.43
N ARG A 62 7.41 7.28 22.71
CA ARG A 62 7.47 5.91 22.19
C ARG A 62 6.33 5.04 22.74
N ALA A 63 6.02 5.13 24.03
CA ALA A 63 4.90 4.41 24.64
C ALA A 63 3.56 4.78 23.99
N ARG A 64 3.33 6.07 23.72
CA ARG A 64 2.14 6.54 22.99
C ARG A 64 2.07 5.93 21.58
N VAL A 65 3.18 5.87 20.85
CA VAL A 65 3.24 5.21 19.53
C VAL A 65 2.91 3.71 19.64
N VAL A 66 3.49 3.00 20.62
CA VAL A 66 3.22 1.57 20.86
C VAL A 66 1.73 1.32 21.08
N ASP A 67 1.10 2.05 22.00
CA ASP A 67 -0.31 1.86 22.35
C ASP A 67 -1.22 2.09 21.14
N MET A 68 -0.97 3.17 20.40
CA MET A 68 -1.78 3.57 19.26
C MET A 68 -1.58 2.63 18.06
N ALA A 69 -0.35 2.23 17.76
CA ALA A 69 -0.05 1.26 16.71
C ALA A 69 -0.71 -0.10 17.00
N MET A 70 -0.60 -0.59 18.24
CA MET A 70 -1.25 -1.84 18.67
C MET A 70 -2.77 -1.78 18.55
N GLN A 71 -3.37 -0.63 18.91
CA GLN A 71 -4.80 -0.41 18.76
C GLN A 71 -5.23 -0.45 17.29
N GLU A 72 -4.51 0.24 16.39
CA GLU A 72 -4.80 0.23 14.96
C GLU A 72 -4.62 -1.16 14.34
N SER A 73 -3.54 -1.88 14.68
CA SER A 73 -3.30 -3.25 14.22
C SER A 73 -4.42 -4.21 14.63
N ALA A 74 -4.88 -4.13 15.88
CA ALA A 74 -5.98 -4.97 16.39
C ALA A 74 -7.32 -4.64 15.73
N VAL A 75 -7.50 -3.39 15.30
CA VAL A 75 -8.70 -2.90 14.62
C VAL A 75 -8.71 -3.32 13.15
N ALA A 76 -7.57 -3.26 12.45
CA ALA A 76 -7.43 -3.65 11.05
C ALA A 76 -7.83 -5.12 10.79
N LEU A 77 -7.67 -5.98 11.80
CA LEU A 77 -8.01 -7.40 11.73
C LEU A 77 -9.50 -7.73 12.03
N LYS A 78 -10.34 -6.73 12.34
CA LYS A 78 -11.76 -6.97 12.71
C LYS A 78 -12.72 -6.69 11.54
N PRO A 79 -13.58 -7.65 11.16
CA PRO A 79 -14.59 -7.43 10.12
C PRO A 79 -15.66 -6.45 10.64
N ARG A 80 -15.63 -5.20 10.17
CA ARG A 80 -16.58 -4.17 10.60
C ARG A 80 -17.93 -4.28 9.89
N ARG A 81 -19.01 -4.15 10.66
CA ARG A 81 -20.40 -4.03 10.16
C ARG A 81 -21.05 -2.66 10.36
N LYS A 82 -20.45 -1.70 11.08
CA LYS A 82 -21.00 -0.34 11.30
C LYS A 82 -20.02 0.49 12.14
N ALA A 83 -19.29 1.45 11.54
CA ALA A 83 -18.75 2.68 12.18
C ALA A 83 -17.66 3.31 11.29
N ALA A 84 -18.06 4.00 10.22
CA ALA A 84 -17.15 4.75 9.34
C ALA A 84 -16.77 6.14 9.88
N ALA A 85 -17.41 6.63 10.96
CA ALA A 85 -17.16 7.96 11.52
C ALA A 85 -15.97 8.02 12.50
N ARG A 86 -15.49 6.85 12.98
CA ARG A 86 -14.37 6.61 13.93
C ARG A 86 -12.95 6.98 13.45
N HIS A 87 -12.58 6.50 12.26
CA HIS A 87 -11.17 6.12 12.00
C HIS A 87 -10.29 7.22 11.45
N GLY A 88 -10.86 8.22 10.76
CA GLY A 88 -10.07 9.34 10.26
C GLY A 88 -9.34 10.09 11.38
N SER A 89 -9.93 10.17 12.58
CA SER A 89 -9.28 10.78 13.74
C SER A 89 -8.20 9.87 14.35
N SER A 90 -8.37 8.56 14.34
CA SER A 90 -7.44 7.63 15.00
C SER A 90 -6.12 7.49 14.24
N THR A 91 -6.20 7.30 12.91
CA THR A 91 -5.01 7.25 12.05
C THR A 91 -4.26 8.58 12.02
N ALA A 92 -4.98 9.71 12.00
CA ALA A 92 -4.38 11.04 12.09
C ALA A 92 -3.65 11.25 13.43
N ASN A 93 -4.23 10.81 14.54
CA ASN A 93 -3.59 10.91 15.85
C ASN A 93 -2.30 10.06 15.93
N LEU A 94 -2.29 8.86 15.33
CA LEU A 94 -1.10 8.01 15.30
C LEU A 94 -0.01 8.62 14.42
N LEU A 95 -0.38 9.17 13.26
CA LEU A 95 0.58 9.88 12.40
C LEU A 95 1.20 11.07 13.14
N GLN A 96 0.40 11.86 13.84
CA GLN A 96 0.91 12.96 14.68
C GLN A 96 1.85 12.45 15.78
N ALA A 97 1.52 11.34 16.45
CA ALA A 97 2.40 10.77 17.49
C ALA A 97 3.76 10.33 16.92
N LEU A 98 3.79 9.82 15.67
CA LEU A 98 5.02 9.48 14.97
C LEU A 98 5.81 10.74 14.57
N GLU A 99 5.14 11.78 14.08
CA GLU A 99 5.72 13.09 13.78
C GLU A 99 6.31 13.76 15.04
N ASP A 100 5.67 13.61 16.20
CA ASP A 100 6.15 14.11 17.49
C ASP A 100 7.38 13.32 17.99
N TYR A 101 7.42 12.01 17.74
CA TYR A 101 8.46 11.10 18.21
C TYR A 101 9.77 11.23 17.41
N LEU A 102 9.66 11.39 16.09
CA LEU A 102 10.77 11.32 15.16
C LEU A 102 11.90 12.35 15.45
N PRO A 103 11.63 13.64 15.74
CA PRO A 103 12.67 14.62 16.07
C PRO A 103 13.52 14.27 17.31
N LEU A 104 12.91 13.64 18.33
CA LEU A 104 13.65 13.19 19.51
C LEU A 104 14.47 11.94 19.20
N LEU A 105 13.89 10.99 18.46
CA LEU A 105 14.57 9.77 18.05
C LEU A 105 15.82 10.07 17.22
N LEU A 106 15.75 11.05 16.31
CA LEU A 106 16.87 11.43 15.45
C LEU A 106 18.10 11.90 16.22
N GLY A 107 17.96 12.39 17.45
CA GLY A 107 19.13 12.75 18.25
C GLY A 107 19.94 11.55 18.74
N LEU A 108 19.36 10.34 18.81
CA LEU A 108 20.13 9.12 19.06
C LEU A 108 21.09 8.80 17.91
N VAL A 109 20.80 9.28 16.70
CA VAL A 109 21.62 9.09 15.49
C VAL A 109 22.30 10.38 15.01
N LYS A 110 22.31 11.43 15.84
CA LYS A 110 23.09 12.66 15.58
C LYS A 110 24.54 12.28 15.30
N GLU A 111 25.18 12.98 14.37
CA GLU A 111 26.58 12.75 14.03
C GLU A 111 27.47 12.81 15.30
N GLY A 112 28.33 11.80 15.47
CA GLY A 112 29.17 11.65 16.67
C GLY A 112 28.47 11.03 17.90
N SER A 113 27.19 10.71 17.83
CA SER A 113 26.45 10.11 18.94
C SER A 113 26.87 8.67 19.24
N GLU A 114 27.27 8.40 20.48
CA GLU A 114 27.50 7.04 20.99
C GLU A 114 26.19 6.28 21.31
N LEU A 115 25.04 6.95 21.16
CA LEU A 115 23.74 6.43 21.56
C LEU A 115 23.10 5.52 20.49
N ARG A 116 23.59 5.56 19.26
CA ARG A 116 23.02 4.85 18.10
C ARG A 116 22.72 3.38 18.40
N HIS A 117 23.62 2.70 19.10
CA HIS A 117 23.52 1.26 19.40
C HIS A 117 23.16 0.97 20.86
N SER A 118 22.74 1.99 21.62
CA SER A 118 22.48 1.85 23.07
C SER A 118 21.15 1.18 23.39
N VAL A 119 20.22 1.15 22.44
CA VAL A 119 18.86 0.63 22.63
C VAL A 119 18.60 -0.50 21.65
N GLN A 120 18.08 -1.62 22.14
CA GLN A 120 17.56 -2.70 21.30
C GLN A 120 16.07 -2.45 21.02
N PHE A 121 15.77 -2.12 19.77
CA PHE A 121 14.40 -1.87 19.33
C PHE A 121 13.78 -3.15 18.79
N VAL A 122 12.54 -3.42 19.21
CA VAL A 122 11.79 -4.62 18.81
C VAL A 122 10.50 -4.21 18.13
N TRP A 123 10.22 -4.80 16.98
CA TRP A 123 9.01 -4.57 16.18
C TRP A 123 8.43 -5.89 15.69
N THR A 124 7.11 -5.97 15.62
CA THR A 124 6.44 -7.08 14.94
C THR A 124 6.66 -6.99 13.43
N ASN A 125 6.71 -8.14 12.76
CA ASN A 125 6.76 -8.21 11.30
C ASN A 125 5.46 -8.77 10.74
N GLN A 126 5.20 -8.55 9.44
CA GLN A 126 3.94 -8.99 8.83
C GLN A 126 4.16 -9.96 7.66
N GLU A 127 5.18 -9.74 6.83
CA GLU A 127 5.34 -10.49 5.56
C GLU A 127 6.30 -11.69 5.67
N ASP A 128 7.15 -11.74 6.68
CA ASP A 128 8.10 -12.82 6.93
C ASP A 128 7.52 -13.92 7.84
N LYS A 129 8.32 -14.97 8.07
CA LYS A 129 7.97 -16.07 8.99
C LYS A 129 8.26 -15.73 10.44
N ALA A 130 9.25 -14.87 10.69
CA ALA A 130 9.56 -14.40 12.03
C ALA A 130 8.44 -13.45 12.47
N GLU A 131 7.95 -13.56 13.69
CA GLU A 131 6.85 -12.68 14.12
C GLU A 131 7.36 -11.27 14.52
N GLU A 132 8.66 -11.15 14.74
CA GLU A 132 9.30 -9.95 15.27
C GLU A 132 10.79 -9.88 14.92
N THR A 133 11.30 -8.65 14.80
CA THR A 133 12.73 -8.35 14.62
C THR A 133 13.21 -7.40 15.72
N ALA A 134 14.30 -7.79 16.38
CA ALA A 134 15.00 -7.03 17.39
C ALA A 134 16.37 -6.56 16.86
N MET A 135 16.65 -5.26 16.90
CA MET A 135 17.92 -4.70 16.41
C MET A 135 18.39 -3.53 17.29
N ALA A 136 19.68 -3.54 17.62
CA ALA A 136 20.33 -2.49 18.40
C ALA A 136 20.90 -1.38 17.50
N ASP A 137 20.03 -0.70 16.76
CA ASP A 137 20.39 0.45 15.92
C ASP A 137 19.23 1.44 15.85
N ALA A 138 19.46 2.69 16.24
CA ALA A 138 18.45 3.74 16.19
C ALA A 138 18.04 4.11 14.75
N TRP A 139 18.89 3.87 13.73
CA TRP A 139 18.45 4.02 12.33
C TRP A 139 17.41 2.96 11.93
N TYR A 140 17.43 1.77 12.54
CA TYR A 140 16.37 0.78 12.34
C TYR A 140 15.04 1.23 12.95
N GLU A 141 15.06 1.90 14.12
CA GLU A 141 13.86 2.51 14.68
C GLU A 141 13.32 3.62 13.76
N VAL A 142 14.19 4.52 13.27
CA VAL A 142 13.80 5.58 12.32
C VAL A 142 13.18 4.99 11.05
N LEU A 143 13.80 3.96 10.49
CA LEU A 143 13.29 3.25 9.31
C LEU A 143 11.90 2.65 9.58
N SER A 144 11.72 2.03 10.75
CA SER A 144 10.45 1.41 11.14
C SER A 144 9.35 2.45 11.38
N VAL A 145 9.70 3.61 11.94
CA VAL A 145 8.80 4.77 12.12
C VAL A 145 8.31 5.29 10.76
N LEU A 146 9.22 5.58 9.81
CA LEU A 146 8.84 6.06 8.48
C LEU A 146 7.97 5.05 7.72
N HIS A 147 8.30 3.76 7.82
CA HIS A 147 7.47 2.70 7.26
C HIS A 147 6.07 2.71 7.87
N LEU A 148 5.94 2.80 9.19
CA LEU A 148 4.63 2.86 9.85
C LEU A 148 3.85 4.12 9.45
N MET A 149 4.50 5.28 9.33
CA MET A 149 3.86 6.51 8.85
C MET A 149 3.23 6.31 7.47
N ALA A 150 3.95 5.68 6.55
CA ALA A 150 3.43 5.34 5.22
C ALA A 150 2.26 4.36 5.28
N MET A 151 2.35 3.32 6.11
CA MET A 151 1.25 2.34 6.25
C MET A 151 -0.01 2.96 6.86
N VAL A 152 0.14 3.90 7.79
CA VAL A 152 -0.98 4.68 8.36
C VAL A 152 -1.66 5.52 7.28
N CYS A 153 -0.90 6.16 6.39
CA CYS A 153 -1.45 6.85 5.23
C CYS A 153 -2.24 5.91 4.31
N LEU A 154 -1.70 4.72 3.98
CA LEU A 154 -2.42 3.73 3.17
C LEU A 154 -3.71 3.23 3.84
N LEU A 155 -3.69 3.05 5.16
CA LEU A 155 -4.89 2.70 5.93
C LEU A 155 -5.94 3.81 5.93
N GLN A 156 -5.51 5.07 6.02
CA GLN A 156 -6.38 6.23 5.88
C GLN A 156 -7.00 6.32 4.48
N ALA A 157 -6.19 6.10 3.44
CA ALA A 157 -6.63 6.02 2.05
C ALA A 157 -7.71 4.94 1.86
N ASN A 158 -7.48 3.73 2.39
CA ASN A 158 -8.49 2.67 2.37
C ASN A 158 -9.81 3.16 2.99
N SER A 159 -9.75 3.78 4.17
CA SER A 159 -10.91 4.25 4.92
C SER A 159 -11.70 5.37 4.23
N LEU A 160 -11.02 6.23 3.46
CA LEU A 160 -11.64 7.28 2.64
C LEU A 160 -12.33 6.71 1.40
N LEU A 161 -11.80 5.62 0.86
CA LEU A 161 -12.29 4.98 -0.36
C LEU A 161 -13.32 3.87 -0.11
N LEU A 162 -13.67 3.55 1.13
CA LEU A 162 -14.80 2.66 1.42
C LEU A 162 -16.13 3.35 1.13
N PRO A 163 -17.05 2.73 0.34
CA PRO A 163 -18.37 3.30 0.05
C PRO A 163 -19.19 3.59 1.32
N ARG A 164 -19.82 4.76 1.37
CA ARG A 164 -20.64 5.22 2.50
C ARG A 164 -22.06 5.55 2.04
N ALA A 165 -23.05 5.32 2.91
CA ALA A 165 -24.42 5.78 2.71
C ALA A 165 -24.54 7.24 3.18
N TYR A 166 -25.16 8.09 2.37
CA TYR A 166 -25.30 9.53 2.64
C TYR A 166 -26.72 9.96 3.06
N GLY A 167 -27.67 9.01 3.16
CA GLY A 167 -29.04 9.29 3.58
C GLY A 167 -29.90 10.03 2.55
N ASP A 168 -29.41 10.15 1.31
CA ASP A 168 -30.04 10.87 0.20
C ASP A 168 -30.84 9.95 -0.74
N GLY A 169 -31.14 8.72 -0.31
CA GLY A 169 -31.86 7.72 -1.10
C GLY A 169 -31.00 6.99 -2.13
N TYR A 170 -29.78 7.45 -2.40
CA TYR A 170 -28.82 6.73 -3.24
C TYR A 170 -28.05 5.67 -2.44
N GLY A 171 -27.64 4.60 -3.13
CA GLY A 171 -26.84 3.53 -2.54
C GLY A 171 -25.44 4.00 -2.06
N PRO A 172 -24.72 3.16 -1.30
CA PRO A 172 -23.37 3.48 -0.83
C PRO A 172 -22.43 3.85 -1.97
N ARG A 173 -21.66 4.92 -1.80
CA ARG A 173 -20.72 5.42 -2.82
C ARG A 173 -19.50 6.08 -2.19
N VAL A 174 -18.47 6.31 -3.00
CA VAL A 174 -17.29 7.09 -2.63
C VAL A 174 -17.46 8.50 -3.19
N SER A 175 -17.24 9.53 -2.36
CA SER A 175 -17.37 10.91 -2.82
C SER A 175 -16.20 11.33 -3.71
N GLU A 176 -16.42 12.31 -4.59
CA GLU A 176 -15.35 12.89 -5.40
C GLU A 176 -14.27 13.55 -4.54
N GLU A 177 -14.67 14.26 -3.47
CA GLU A 177 -13.77 14.86 -2.49
C GLU A 177 -12.87 13.82 -1.83
N SER A 178 -13.43 12.68 -1.39
CA SER A 178 -12.65 11.59 -0.82
C SER A 178 -11.65 11.02 -1.83
N ARG A 179 -12.03 10.88 -3.11
CA ARG A 179 -11.10 10.43 -4.16
C ARG A 179 -9.95 11.42 -4.37
N ARG A 180 -10.25 12.73 -4.42
CA ARG A 180 -9.23 13.78 -4.58
C ARG A 180 -8.29 13.82 -3.37
N ALA A 181 -8.83 13.86 -2.15
CA ALA A 181 -8.03 13.88 -0.92
C ALA A 181 -7.13 12.63 -0.79
N THR A 182 -7.56 11.49 -1.32
CA THR A 182 -6.75 10.26 -1.25
C THR A 182 -5.52 10.32 -2.16
N VAL A 183 -5.54 11.13 -3.24
CA VAL A 183 -4.34 11.35 -4.07
C VAL A 183 -3.22 11.93 -3.22
N ASP A 184 -3.50 12.98 -2.44
CA ASP A 184 -2.51 13.62 -1.56
C ASP A 184 -1.99 12.64 -0.49
N VAL A 185 -2.88 11.81 0.08
CA VAL A 185 -2.50 10.77 1.04
C VAL A 185 -1.55 9.73 0.43
N PHE A 186 -1.73 9.36 -0.85
CA PHE A 186 -0.82 8.47 -1.54
C PHE A 186 0.55 9.11 -1.81
N LEU A 187 0.58 10.39 -2.19
CA LEU A 187 1.84 11.12 -2.38
C LEU A 187 2.63 11.19 -1.07
N LYS A 188 1.95 11.48 0.04
CA LYS A 188 2.52 11.49 1.40
C LYS A 188 3.07 10.11 1.81
N ALA A 189 2.31 9.04 1.57
CA ALA A 189 2.77 7.67 1.85
C ALA A 189 4.04 7.33 1.04
N SER A 190 4.04 7.68 -0.25
CA SER A 190 5.19 7.48 -1.12
C SER A 190 6.40 8.32 -0.68
N GLY A 191 6.19 9.57 -0.25
CA GLY A 191 7.23 10.47 0.26
C GLY A 191 7.95 9.92 1.49
N TYR A 192 7.21 9.36 2.45
CA TYR A 192 7.82 8.71 3.62
C TYR A 192 8.70 7.51 3.25
N LEU A 193 8.23 6.66 2.34
CA LEU A 193 8.99 5.47 1.90
C LEU A 193 10.20 5.86 1.05
N ASP A 194 10.07 6.88 0.21
CA ASP A 194 11.15 7.41 -0.60
C ASP A 194 12.22 8.08 0.28
N CYS A 195 11.84 8.82 1.31
CA CYS A 195 12.75 9.34 2.34
C CYS A 195 13.47 8.21 3.07
N ALA A 196 12.75 7.14 3.47
CA ALA A 196 13.34 5.97 4.10
C ALA A 196 14.43 5.31 3.21
N ILE A 197 14.18 5.23 1.90
CA ILE A 197 15.14 4.67 0.94
C ILE A 197 16.34 5.59 0.73
N ARG A 198 16.11 6.89 0.53
CA ARG A 198 17.17 7.85 0.17
C ARG A 198 18.02 8.30 1.35
N GLN A 199 17.42 8.49 2.53
CA GLN A 199 18.08 9.13 3.67
C GLN A 199 18.41 8.16 4.81
N VAL A 200 17.62 7.11 5.00
CA VAL A 200 17.73 6.23 6.18
C VAL A 200 18.46 4.93 5.86
N LEU A 201 18.05 4.19 4.83
CA LEU A 201 18.71 2.92 4.45
C LEU A 201 20.23 3.05 4.23
N PRO A 202 20.77 4.12 3.60
CA PRO A 202 22.21 4.27 3.43
C PRO A 202 22.98 4.40 4.75
N GLN A 203 22.30 4.80 5.83
CA GLN A 203 22.90 4.93 7.16
C GLN A 203 23.06 3.59 7.88
N ILE A 204 22.35 2.55 7.42
CA ILE A 204 22.39 1.20 7.99
C ILE A 204 23.46 0.37 7.26
N PRO A 205 24.46 -0.19 7.98
CA PRO A 205 25.51 -1.03 7.38
C PRO A 205 24.93 -2.19 6.56
N SER A 206 25.63 -2.61 5.50
CA SER A 206 25.17 -3.67 4.61
C SER A 206 24.87 -4.99 5.33
N GLU A 207 25.68 -5.32 6.34
CA GLU A 207 25.55 -6.54 7.15
C GLU A 207 24.24 -6.52 7.94
N LEU A 208 23.86 -5.34 8.42
CA LEU A 208 22.65 -5.13 9.20
C LEU A 208 21.41 -5.00 8.29
N ARG A 209 21.54 -4.38 7.10
CA ARG A 209 20.48 -4.34 6.08
C ARG A 209 20.03 -5.74 5.64
N ARG A 210 20.94 -6.72 5.59
CA ARG A 210 20.61 -8.13 5.29
C ARG A 210 19.77 -8.83 6.38
N GLN A 211 19.72 -8.25 7.58
CA GLN A 211 18.96 -8.78 8.72
C GLN A 211 17.60 -8.10 8.86
N LEU A 212 17.29 -7.09 8.03
CA LEU A 212 15.99 -6.45 8.03
C LEU A 212 14.89 -7.44 7.65
N PRO A 213 13.69 -7.32 8.26
CA PRO A 213 12.55 -8.12 7.86
C PRO A 213 12.13 -7.79 6.42
N VAL A 214 11.38 -8.69 5.79
CA VAL A 214 10.87 -8.54 4.42
C VAL A 214 10.15 -7.20 4.24
N ASP A 215 9.38 -6.80 5.25
CA ASP A 215 8.65 -5.54 5.31
C ASP A 215 9.53 -4.31 5.04
N LEU A 216 10.79 -4.35 5.50
CA LEU A 216 11.76 -3.25 5.39
C LEU A 216 12.86 -3.49 4.34
N ALA A 217 12.77 -4.56 3.56
CA ALA A 217 13.67 -4.76 2.44
C ALA A 217 13.54 -3.60 1.45
N GLU A 218 14.67 -3.11 0.92
CA GLU A 218 14.70 -1.95 0.02
C GLU A 218 13.73 -2.10 -1.18
N GLY A 219 13.70 -3.30 -1.77
CA GLY A 219 12.76 -3.62 -2.85
C GLY A 219 11.29 -3.54 -2.43
N ASN A 220 10.96 -3.96 -1.21
CA ASN A 220 9.59 -3.90 -0.69
C ASN A 220 9.17 -2.46 -0.37
N LEU A 221 10.06 -1.65 0.22
CA LEU A 221 9.83 -0.21 0.43
C LEU A 221 9.58 0.51 -0.90
N LYS A 222 10.39 0.20 -1.92
CA LYS A 222 10.24 0.75 -3.27
C LYS A 222 8.92 0.30 -3.91
N ALA A 223 8.57 -0.97 -3.79
CA ALA A 223 7.32 -1.52 -4.28
C ALA A 223 6.10 -0.82 -3.65
N LEU A 224 6.09 -0.63 -2.32
CA LEU A 224 5.01 0.06 -1.62
C LEU A 224 4.92 1.54 -1.99
N SER A 225 6.06 2.22 -2.21
CA SER A 225 6.09 3.61 -2.67
C SER A 225 5.46 3.75 -4.06
N LEU A 226 5.88 2.90 -5.01
CA LEU A 226 5.34 2.87 -6.37
C LEU A 226 3.88 2.43 -6.39
N GLN A 227 3.47 1.51 -5.50
CA GLN A 227 2.08 1.09 -5.33
C GLN A 227 1.20 2.28 -4.96
N ALA A 228 1.62 3.11 -3.99
CA ALA A 228 0.88 4.30 -3.61
C ALA A 228 0.67 5.24 -4.80
N LEU A 229 1.72 5.52 -5.58
CA LEU A 229 1.63 6.35 -6.79
C LEU A 229 0.72 5.73 -7.86
N GLY A 230 0.83 4.42 -8.10
CA GLY A 230 -0.02 3.69 -9.04
C GLY A 230 -1.51 3.74 -8.67
N GLN A 231 -1.83 3.70 -7.37
CA GLN A 231 -3.19 3.91 -6.88
C GLN A 231 -3.64 5.38 -6.96
N GLY A 232 -2.73 6.33 -6.78
CA GLY A 232 -2.99 7.75 -7.03
C GLY A 232 -3.41 8.02 -8.48
N VAL A 233 -2.71 7.42 -9.45
CA VAL A 233 -3.08 7.53 -10.87
C VAL A 233 -4.42 6.84 -11.16
N ASP A 234 -4.72 5.70 -10.52
CA ASP A 234 -6.04 5.06 -10.63
C ASP A 234 -7.17 6.01 -10.18
N MET A 235 -6.95 6.75 -9.07
CA MET A 235 -7.91 7.77 -8.63
C MET A 235 -8.05 8.91 -9.64
N GLN A 236 -6.94 9.39 -10.21
CA GLN A 236 -6.97 10.41 -11.25
C GLN A 236 -7.70 9.92 -12.52
N LEU A 237 -7.50 8.67 -12.93
CA LEU A 237 -8.21 8.07 -14.06
C LEU A 237 -9.70 7.98 -13.79
N GLY A 238 -10.10 7.53 -12.60
CA GLY A 238 -11.50 7.50 -12.18
C GLY A 238 -12.16 8.89 -12.23
N LEU A 239 -11.45 9.94 -11.79
CA LEU A 239 -11.93 11.33 -11.88
C LEU A 239 -12.00 11.82 -13.33
N ALA A 240 -11.03 11.45 -14.18
CA ALA A 240 -11.03 11.77 -15.59
C ALA A 240 -12.18 11.08 -16.34
N ILE A 241 -12.51 9.83 -15.98
CA ILE A 241 -13.64 9.09 -16.56
C ILE A 241 -14.96 9.83 -16.33
N ASP A 242 -15.17 10.32 -15.11
CA ASP A 242 -16.39 11.04 -14.70
C ASP A 242 -16.46 12.47 -15.27
N SER A 243 -15.33 13.02 -15.73
CA SER A 243 -15.24 14.38 -16.24
C SER A 243 -15.56 14.47 -17.73
N PRO A 244 -16.56 15.28 -18.15
CA PRO A 244 -16.84 15.51 -19.57
C PRO A 244 -15.72 16.30 -20.28
N LYS A 245 -14.82 16.95 -19.52
CA LYS A 245 -13.70 17.73 -20.07
C LYS A 245 -12.48 16.86 -20.38
N ALA A 246 -12.39 15.64 -19.85
CA ALA A 246 -11.24 14.78 -20.06
C ALA A 246 -11.37 13.99 -21.38
N THR A 247 -10.42 14.21 -22.27
CA THR A 247 -10.37 13.53 -23.58
C THR A 247 -9.99 12.05 -23.43
N LEU A 248 -10.25 11.24 -24.45
CA LEU A 248 -9.78 9.85 -24.50
C LEU A 248 -8.24 9.77 -24.38
N ALA A 249 -7.52 10.73 -24.96
CA ALA A 249 -6.06 10.79 -24.88
C ALA A 249 -5.57 10.93 -23.42
N VAL A 250 -6.24 11.74 -22.60
CA VAL A 250 -5.94 11.87 -21.16
C VAL A 250 -6.20 10.55 -20.43
N LYS A 251 -7.35 9.90 -20.70
CA LYS A 251 -7.71 8.61 -20.07
C LYS A 251 -6.72 7.51 -20.44
N ARG A 252 -6.32 7.43 -21.71
CA ARG A 252 -5.28 6.50 -22.20
C ARG A 252 -3.94 6.78 -21.51
N ARG A 253 -3.51 8.04 -21.42
CA ARG A 253 -2.25 8.41 -20.78
C ARG A 253 -2.20 7.90 -19.34
N LEU A 254 -3.21 8.25 -18.53
CA LEU A 254 -3.30 7.82 -17.13
C LEU A 254 -3.32 6.29 -17.00
N ALA A 255 -4.07 5.59 -17.86
CA ALA A 255 -4.10 4.13 -17.85
C ALA A 255 -2.74 3.49 -18.20
N CYS A 256 -2.02 4.05 -19.17
CA CYS A 256 -0.65 3.62 -19.49
C CYS A 256 0.35 3.92 -18.35
N GLU A 257 0.22 5.07 -17.69
CA GLU A 257 1.02 5.39 -16.50
C GLU A 257 0.77 4.35 -15.39
N MET A 258 -0.48 3.95 -15.14
CA MET A 258 -0.79 2.86 -14.18
C MET A 258 -0.03 1.57 -14.55
N VAL A 259 -0.05 1.14 -15.81
CA VAL A 259 0.67 -0.06 -16.27
C VAL A 259 2.15 0.04 -15.93
N LYS A 260 2.76 1.21 -16.15
CA LYS A 260 4.18 1.45 -15.89
C LYS A 260 4.51 1.44 -14.40
N TYR A 261 3.68 2.04 -13.53
CA TYR A 261 3.87 1.92 -12.07
C TYR A 261 3.78 0.47 -11.62
N TRP A 262 2.72 -0.25 -11.97
CA TRP A 262 2.51 -1.62 -11.51
C TRP A 262 3.54 -2.61 -12.05
N HIS A 263 4.08 -2.35 -13.25
CA HIS A 263 5.23 -3.09 -13.75
C HIS A 263 6.46 -2.88 -12.87
N GLN A 264 6.80 -1.63 -12.53
CA GLN A 264 7.93 -1.32 -11.64
C GLN A 264 7.72 -1.84 -10.21
N VAL A 265 6.47 -1.88 -9.72
CA VAL A 265 6.13 -2.52 -8.44
C VAL A 265 6.50 -4.00 -8.50
N GLN A 266 6.06 -4.72 -9.54
CA GLN A 266 6.36 -6.14 -9.72
C GLN A 266 7.87 -6.42 -9.78
N GLU A 267 8.64 -5.56 -10.46
CA GLU A 267 10.11 -5.69 -10.55
C GLU A 267 10.83 -5.35 -9.24
N SER A 268 10.20 -4.58 -8.36
CA SER A 268 10.81 -4.14 -7.09
C SER A 268 10.61 -5.13 -5.96
N ILE A 269 9.54 -5.95 -6.00
CA ILE A 269 9.29 -6.93 -4.94
C ILE A 269 10.41 -7.97 -4.95
N PRO A 270 11.10 -8.19 -3.82
CA PRO A 270 12.24 -9.09 -3.80
C PRO A 270 11.81 -10.55 -4.00
N ASP A 271 12.63 -11.32 -4.72
CA ASP A 271 12.49 -12.78 -4.88
C ASP A 271 12.84 -13.51 -3.56
N LEU A 272 12.03 -13.30 -2.54
CA LEU A 272 12.14 -13.98 -1.25
C LEU A 272 11.10 -15.09 -1.17
N PRO A 273 11.35 -16.17 -0.40
CA PRO A 273 10.37 -17.22 -0.18
C PRO A 273 9.17 -16.63 0.55
N VAL A 274 8.20 -16.16 -0.22
CA VAL A 274 7.03 -15.47 0.27
C VAL A 274 6.30 -16.42 1.20
N SER A 275 6.17 -16.00 2.46
CA SER A 275 5.44 -16.78 3.45
C SER A 275 3.95 -16.78 3.09
N ASP A 276 3.23 -17.88 3.35
CA ASP A 276 1.76 -17.82 3.26
C ASP A 276 1.25 -16.73 4.22
N GLY A 277 0.20 -16.00 3.83
CA GLY A 277 -0.31 -14.86 4.59
C GLY A 277 -0.17 -13.56 3.80
N TRP A 278 0.32 -12.51 4.48
CA TRP A 278 0.40 -11.16 3.93
C TRP A 278 1.26 -11.04 2.67
N GLY A 279 2.45 -11.65 2.64
CA GLY A 279 3.31 -11.56 1.45
C GLY A 279 2.67 -12.17 0.20
N LYS A 280 2.03 -13.35 0.33
CA LYS A 280 1.30 -13.96 -0.79
C LYS A 280 0.12 -13.09 -1.22
N LYS A 281 -0.56 -12.48 -0.26
CA LYS A 281 -1.67 -11.55 -0.51
C LYS A 281 -1.20 -10.28 -1.22
N HIS A 282 -0.01 -9.75 -0.88
CA HIS A 282 0.61 -8.61 -1.55
C HIS A 282 0.90 -8.90 -3.02
N LEU A 283 1.53 -10.04 -3.34
CA LEU A 283 1.76 -10.46 -4.73
C LEU A 283 0.47 -10.57 -5.54
N LEU A 284 -0.59 -11.12 -4.95
CA LEU A 284 -1.90 -11.24 -5.61
C LEU A 284 -2.54 -9.87 -5.85
N PHE A 285 -2.39 -8.93 -4.91
CA PHE A 285 -2.86 -7.55 -5.08
C PHE A 285 -2.16 -6.85 -6.24
N VAL A 286 -0.81 -6.94 -6.28
CA VAL A 286 0.00 -6.37 -7.36
C VAL A 286 -0.36 -6.99 -8.69
N LYS A 287 -0.50 -8.32 -8.75
CA LYS A 287 -0.98 -9.00 -9.96
C LYS A 287 -2.33 -8.46 -10.40
N TRP A 288 -3.31 -8.40 -9.49
CA TRP A 288 -4.66 -7.92 -9.78
C TRP A 288 -4.62 -6.49 -10.34
N LYS A 289 -3.99 -5.55 -9.64
CA LYS A 289 -3.97 -4.14 -10.07
C LYS A 289 -3.16 -3.94 -11.36
N TYR A 290 -2.11 -4.74 -11.58
CA TYR A 290 -1.36 -4.69 -12.83
C TYR A 290 -2.20 -5.11 -14.04
N VAL A 291 -2.91 -6.24 -13.96
CA VAL A 291 -3.75 -6.70 -15.08
C VAL A 291 -4.98 -5.82 -15.26
N GLU A 292 -5.52 -5.23 -14.19
CA GLU A 292 -6.58 -4.21 -14.28
C GLU A 292 -6.10 -2.95 -15.02
N ALA A 293 -4.88 -2.48 -14.72
CA ALA A 293 -4.26 -1.36 -15.43
C ALA A 293 -4.06 -1.68 -16.92
N LYS A 294 -3.61 -2.90 -17.25
CA LYS A 294 -3.48 -3.34 -18.66
C LYS A 294 -4.84 -3.32 -19.35
N SER A 295 -5.89 -3.83 -18.70
CA SER A 295 -7.25 -3.79 -19.25
C SER A 295 -7.69 -2.36 -19.58
N ALA A 296 -7.47 -1.41 -18.65
CA ALA A 296 -7.77 0.00 -18.86
C ALA A 296 -6.97 0.61 -20.03
N ALA A 297 -5.66 0.37 -20.07
CA ALA A 297 -4.76 0.94 -21.07
C ALA A 297 -5.12 0.46 -22.47
N TYR A 298 -5.32 -0.84 -22.64
CA TYR A 298 -5.74 -1.42 -23.90
C TYR A 298 -7.14 -0.99 -24.34
N TYR A 299 -8.08 -0.80 -23.40
CA TYR A 299 -9.40 -0.30 -23.74
C TYR A 299 -9.34 1.11 -24.32
N PHE A 300 -8.74 2.07 -23.60
CA PHE A 300 -8.65 3.45 -24.08
C PHE A 300 -7.74 3.58 -25.30
N HIS A 301 -6.72 2.73 -25.44
CA HIS A 301 -5.90 2.67 -26.64
C HIS A 301 -6.68 2.15 -27.85
N GLY A 302 -7.44 1.07 -27.69
CA GLY A 302 -8.32 0.52 -28.72
C GLY A 302 -9.37 1.53 -29.18
N LEU A 303 -9.99 2.28 -28.25
CA LEU A 303 -10.92 3.35 -28.61
C LEU A 303 -10.28 4.44 -29.48
N ILE A 304 -9.05 4.86 -29.19
CA ILE A 304 -8.35 5.86 -30.00
C ILE A 304 -7.93 5.30 -31.36
N LEU A 305 -7.49 4.04 -31.42
CA LEU A 305 -7.15 3.41 -32.69
C LEU A 305 -8.37 3.27 -33.62
N ASP A 306 -9.55 3.04 -33.04
CA ASP A 306 -10.82 2.93 -33.75
C ASP A 306 -11.28 4.27 -34.37
N GLU A 307 -10.79 5.41 -33.87
CA GLU A 307 -10.99 6.73 -34.49
C GLU A 307 -10.11 6.95 -35.73
N GLY A 308 -9.15 6.06 -36.02
CA GLY A 308 -8.30 6.12 -37.20
C GLY A 308 -9.03 5.68 -38.48
N ASN A 309 -8.63 6.21 -39.64
CA ASN A 309 -9.32 5.98 -40.92
C ASN A 309 -8.73 4.84 -41.78
N SER A 310 -7.88 3.97 -41.22
CA SER A 310 -7.17 2.93 -41.99
C SER A 310 -7.57 1.52 -41.55
N GLU A 311 -7.58 0.56 -42.46
CA GLU A 311 -7.83 -0.86 -42.12
C GLU A 311 -6.85 -1.37 -41.06
N LYS A 312 -5.57 -0.94 -41.17
CA LYS A 312 -4.54 -1.25 -40.17
C LYS A 312 -4.89 -0.73 -38.77
N SER A 313 -5.40 0.51 -38.67
CA SER A 313 -5.80 1.08 -37.39
C SER A 313 -7.01 0.35 -36.79
N HIS A 314 -7.98 -0.05 -37.62
CA HIS A 314 -9.13 -0.85 -37.16
C HIS A 314 -8.72 -2.27 -36.72
N GLY A 315 -7.80 -2.92 -37.43
CA GLY A 315 -7.24 -4.21 -37.02
C GLY A 315 -6.51 -4.12 -35.68
N MET A 316 -5.71 -3.07 -35.47
CA MET A 316 -5.07 -2.80 -34.17
C MET A 316 -6.10 -2.49 -33.07
N ALA A 317 -7.18 -1.78 -33.40
CA ALA A 317 -8.25 -1.48 -32.46
C ALA A 317 -8.95 -2.75 -31.97
N ILE A 318 -9.28 -3.68 -32.89
CA ILE A 318 -9.84 -5.00 -32.54
C ILE A 318 -8.92 -5.73 -31.57
N ALA A 319 -7.63 -5.90 -31.93
CA ALA A 319 -6.68 -6.63 -31.09
C ALA A 319 -6.50 -5.99 -29.70
N ALA A 320 -6.50 -4.66 -29.62
CA ALA A 320 -6.44 -3.96 -28.33
C ALA A 320 -7.71 -4.19 -27.48
N LEU A 321 -8.89 -4.12 -28.08
CA LEU A 321 -10.16 -4.32 -27.36
C LEU A 321 -10.33 -5.78 -26.89
N GLU A 322 -9.92 -6.76 -27.69
CA GLU A 322 -9.89 -8.17 -27.30
C GLU A 322 -8.94 -8.42 -26.13
N ALA A 323 -7.72 -7.89 -26.20
CA ALA A 323 -6.76 -7.99 -25.10
C ALA A 323 -7.27 -7.31 -23.82
N SER A 324 -7.92 -6.16 -23.95
CA SER A 324 -8.55 -5.47 -22.81
C SER A 324 -9.60 -6.35 -22.10
N GLU A 325 -10.44 -7.06 -22.86
CA GLU A 325 -11.44 -7.98 -22.33
C GLU A 325 -10.79 -9.19 -21.64
N GLU A 326 -9.72 -9.75 -22.21
CA GLU A 326 -8.95 -10.85 -21.61
C GLU A 326 -8.32 -10.42 -20.27
N PHE A 327 -7.65 -9.26 -20.24
CA PHE A 327 -7.08 -8.71 -19.01
C PHE A 327 -8.15 -8.40 -17.98
N LEU A 328 -9.36 -7.98 -18.38
CA LEU A 328 -10.47 -7.78 -17.44
C LEU A 328 -10.91 -9.10 -16.80
N LYS A 329 -10.95 -10.19 -17.57
CA LYS A 329 -11.25 -11.55 -17.06
C LYS A 329 -10.14 -12.05 -16.14
N GLU A 330 -8.88 -11.77 -16.44
CA GLU A 330 -7.76 -12.08 -15.54
C GLU A 330 -7.82 -11.25 -14.26
N SER A 331 -8.13 -9.95 -14.35
CA SER A 331 -8.30 -9.06 -13.19
C SER A 331 -9.32 -9.60 -12.19
N LYS A 332 -10.49 -10.04 -12.68
CA LYS A 332 -11.53 -10.65 -11.83
C LYS A 332 -11.01 -11.88 -11.08
N ARG A 333 -10.34 -12.79 -11.79
CA ARG A 333 -9.74 -14.01 -11.19
C ARG A 333 -8.67 -13.67 -10.15
N ALA A 334 -7.82 -12.68 -10.45
CA ALA A 334 -6.77 -12.24 -9.52
C ALA A 334 -7.36 -11.57 -8.26
N SER A 335 -8.42 -10.76 -8.42
CA SER A 335 -9.17 -10.17 -7.31
C SER A 335 -9.80 -11.23 -6.41
N GLU A 336 -10.47 -12.23 -7.01
CA GLU A 336 -11.05 -13.35 -6.26
C GLU A 336 -9.99 -14.13 -5.47
N ALA A 337 -8.85 -14.44 -6.10
CA ALA A 337 -7.73 -15.11 -5.43
C ALA A 337 -7.15 -14.26 -4.28
N PHE A 338 -7.00 -12.94 -4.49
CA PHE A 338 -6.56 -12.00 -3.46
C PHE A 338 -7.51 -12.02 -2.25
N HIS A 339 -8.81 -11.91 -2.48
CA HIS A 339 -9.81 -11.85 -1.41
C HIS A 339 -9.96 -13.18 -0.67
N ALA A 340 -9.80 -14.31 -1.36
CA ALA A 340 -9.83 -15.66 -0.77
C ALA A 340 -8.56 -16.02 0.01
N THR A 341 -7.42 -15.38 -0.28
CA THR A 341 -6.15 -15.66 0.40
C THR A 341 -6.15 -15.07 1.82
N PRO A 342 -5.83 -15.87 2.86
CA PRO A 342 -5.71 -15.39 4.23
C PRO A 342 -4.63 -14.30 4.40
N PRO A 343 -4.87 -13.26 5.22
CA PRO A 343 -6.15 -12.98 5.88
C PRO A 343 -7.23 -12.62 4.87
N THR A 344 -8.43 -13.24 4.99
CA THR A 344 -9.46 -13.09 3.96
C THR A 344 -10.00 -11.67 3.92
N SER A 345 -10.36 -11.17 2.74
CA SER A 345 -10.93 -9.83 2.59
C SER A 345 -12.19 -9.87 1.73
N ARG A 346 -12.88 -8.75 1.66
CA ARG A 346 -14.07 -8.57 0.84
C ARG A 346 -13.82 -7.50 -0.21
N SER A 347 -14.38 -7.71 -1.38
CA SER A 347 -14.42 -6.71 -2.43
C SER A 347 -15.58 -5.74 -2.15
N PRO A 348 -15.31 -4.43 -1.98
CA PRO A 348 -16.38 -3.45 -1.88
C PRO A 348 -17.08 -3.27 -3.22
N THR A 349 -18.24 -2.60 -3.23
CA THR A 349 -18.92 -2.25 -4.48
C THR A 349 -17.97 -1.46 -5.39
N PRO A 350 -17.75 -1.89 -6.65
CA PRO A 350 -16.85 -1.19 -7.56
C PRO A 350 -17.26 0.27 -7.78
N PHE A 351 -16.27 1.15 -7.90
CA PHE A 351 -16.43 2.55 -8.25
C PHE A 351 -15.30 3.00 -9.20
N GLY A 352 -15.38 4.23 -9.71
CA GLY A 352 -14.32 4.83 -10.54
C GLY A 352 -13.94 3.96 -11.74
N THR A 353 -12.63 3.81 -11.96
CA THR A 353 -12.06 3.02 -13.05
C THR A 353 -12.63 1.61 -13.10
N ALA A 354 -12.55 0.84 -12.01
CA ALA A 354 -12.98 -0.56 -11.99
C ALA A 354 -14.46 -0.72 -12.40
N LYS A 355 -15.35 0.11 -11.85
CA LYS A 355 -16.78 0.11 -12.23
C LYS A 355 -16.95 0.39 -13.73
N TYR A 356 -16.29 1.43 -14.22
CA TYR A 356 -16.39 1.82 -15.63
C TYR A 356 -15.92 0.68 -16.55
N LEU A 357 -14.79 0.04 -16.25
CA LEU A 357 -14.27 -1.08 -17.03
C LEU A 357 -15.26 -2.26 -17.04
N PHE A 358 -15.81 -2.63 -15.89
CA PHE A 358 -16.80 -3.72 -15.79
C PHE A 358 -18.09 -3.43 -16.55
N ASP A 359 -18.54 -2.18 -16.56
CA ASP A 359 -19.78 -1.78 -17.22
C ASP A 359 -19.62 -1.61 -18.73
N LYS A 360 -18.45 -1.14 -19.18
CA LYS A 360 -18.23 -0.70 -20.57
C LYS A 360 -17.56 -1.74 -21.44
N ILE A 361 -16.46 -2.37 -20.99
CA ILE A 361 -15.67 -3.27 -21.83
C ILE A 361 -16.53 -4.41 -22.40
N PRO A 362 -17.33 -5.16 -21.60
CA PRO A 362 -18.09 -6.29 -22.13
C PRO A 362 -19.15 -5.90 -23.19
N LYS A 363 -19.61 -4.65 -23.18
CA LYS A 363 -20.63 -4.16 -24.12
C LYS A 363 -19.97 -3.59 -25.37
N GLU A 364 -18.96 -2.74 -25.18
CA GLU A 364 -18.37 -1.95 -26.24
C GLU A 364 -17.32 -2.76 -27.02
N ALA A 365 -16.46 -3.54 -26.34
CA ALA A 365 -15.46 -4.36 -27.01
C ALA A 365 -16.13 -5.37 -27.95
N SER A 366 -17.08 -6.17 -27.45
CA SER A 366 -17.79 -7.15 -28.29
C SER A 366 -18.58 -6.50 -29.43
N SER A 367 -19.19 -5.33 -29.22
CA SER A 367 -19.91 -4.62 -30.29
C SER A 367 -19.00 -4.07 -31.38
N LYS A 368 -17.87 -3.44 -31.00
CA LYS A 368 -16.92 -2.81 -31.93
C LYS A 368 -16.12 -3.86 -32.69
N VAL A 369 -15.73 -4.95 -32.02
CA VAL A 369 -15.09 -6.09 -32.66
C VAL A 369 -16.01 -6.69 -33.72
N ARG A 370 -17.30 -6.90 -33.41
CA ARG A 370 -18.26 -7.41 -34.40
C ARG A 370 -18.43 -6.46 -35.59
N ILE A 371 -18.65 -5.17 -35.34
CA ILE A 371 -18.82 -4.16 -36.41
C ILE A 371 -17.60 -4.11 -37.33
N ASN A 372 -16.39 -4.09 -36.76
CA ASN A 372 -15.17 -4.04 -37.56
C ASN A 372 -14.90 -5.36 -38.28
N GLN A 373 -15.25 -6.52 -37.71
CA GLN A 373 -15.16 -7.81 -38.41
C GLN A 373 -16.15 -7.93 -39.58
N ASP A 374 -17.32 -7.29 -39.48
CA ASP A 374 -18.33 -7.28 -40.53
C ASP A 374 -17.96 -6.31 -41.68
N LEU A 375 -17.24 -5.22 -41.36
CA LEU A 375 -16.88 -4.15 -42.30
C LEU A 375 -15.51 -4.31 -42.95
N TYR A 376 -14.53 -4.91 -42.26
CA TYR A 376 -13.16 -5.07 -42.72
C TYR A 376 -12.82 -6.56 -42.87
N THR A 377 -12.11 -6.92 -43.95
CA THR A 377 -11.87 -8.32 -44.32
C THR A 377 -11.21 -9.14 -43.20
N PRO A 378 -11.62 -10.40 -43.01
CA PRO A 378 -11.24 -11.22 -41.87
C PRO A 378 -9.90 -11.91 -42.13
N GLU A 379 -8.82 -11.14 -42.27
CA GLU A 379 -7.57 -11.69 -41.76
C GLU A 379 -7.76 -11.72 -40.25
N ARG A 380 -8.02 -12.92 -39.70
CA ARG A 380 -7.95 -13.18 -38.26
C ARG A 380 -6.54 -12.81 -37.83
N VAL A 381 -6.33 -11.54 -37.53
CA VAL A 381 -5.16 -11.08 -36.81
C VAL A 381 -5.38 -11.55 -35.38
N ILE A 382 -5.16 -12.85 -35.14
CA ILE A 382 -4.69 -13.34 -33.84
C ILE A 382 -3.27 -12.80 -33.74
N GLY A 383 -3.16 -11.48 -33.60
CA GLY A 383 -1.92 -10.75 -33.47
C GLY A 383 -1.71 -10.50 -31.99
N ALA A 384 -0.45 -10.48 -31.58
CA ALA A 384 -0.10 -9.90 -30.29
C ALA A 384 -0.75 -8.51 -30.17
N PRO A 385 -1.26 -8.13 -28.98
CA PRO A 385 -1.86 -6.83 -28.79
C PRO A 385 -0.87 -5.72 -29.21
N PRO A 386 -1.37 -4.61 -29.79
CA PRO A 386 -0.50 -3.53 -30.24
C PRO A 386 0.32 -2.95 -29.08
N PRO A 387 1.53 -2.44 -29.31
CA PRO A 387 2.32 -1.86 -28.25
C PRO A 387 1.59 -0.65 -27.65
N LEU A 388 1.50 -0.62 -26.32
CA LEU A 388 0.96 0.54 -25.61
C LEU A 388 1.92 1.73 -25.77
N PRO A 389 1.40 2.97 -25.92
CA PRO A 389 2.24 4.15 -25.93
C PRO A 389 2.96 4.32 -24.59
N ASP A 390 4.24 4.70 -24.65
CA ASP A 390 5.03 5.03 -23.45
C ASP A 390 4.83 6.50 -23.08
N PHE A 391 4.50 6.74 -21.80
CA PHE A 391 4.33 8.07 -21.24
C PHE A 391 5.23 8.26 -20.02
N SER A 392 5.64 9.50 -19.79
CA SER A 392 6.30 9.89 -18.54
C SER A 392 5.32 9.79 -17.37
N LEU A 393 5.83 9.30 -16.24
CA LEU A 393 5.07 9.21 -15.00
C LEU A 393 4.87 10.62 -14.42
N ALA A 394 3.63 11.02 -14.21
CA ALA A 394 3.31 12.37 -13.74
C ALA A 394 3.35 12.52 -12.21
N LEU A 395 3.05 11.45 -11.45
CA LEU A 395 3.11 11.47 -9.99
C LEU A 395 4.52 11.09 -9.50
N THR A 396 5.04 11.89 -8.59
CA THR A 396 6.28 11.59 -7.86
C THR A 396 5.97 11.51 -6.37
N PRO A 397 6.83 10.87 -5.56
CA PRO A 397 6.71 10.97 -4.11
C PRO A 397 6.59 12.44 -3.66
N GLU A 398 5.82 12.70 -2.61
CA GLU A 398 5.83 14.02 -1.97
C GLU A 398 7.24 14.29 -1.41
N ASP A 399 7.74 15.52 -1.60
CA ASP A 399 9.03 15.92 -1.04
C ASP A 399 8.96 15.87 0.49
N TYR A 400 9.62 14.89 1.07
CA TYR A 400 9.74 14.70 2.50
C TYR A 400 11.20 14.49 2.90
N ASP A 401 11.65 15.31 3.85
CA ASP A 401 12.94 15.22 4.50
C ASP A 401 12.75 14.90 5.98
N LEU A 402 13.75 14.25 6.58
CA LEU A 402 13.76 14.03 8.03
C LEU A 402 13.64 15.38 8.76
N PRO A 403 12.79 15.46 9.81
CA PRO A 403 12.60 16.71 10.54
C PRO A 403 13.90 17.12 11.25
N PRO A 404 14.05 18.43 11.58
CA PRO A 404 15.16 18.87 12.41
C PRO A 404 15.13 18.19 13.78
N LEU A 405 16.31 18.09 14.41
CA LEU A 405 16.43 17.56 15.77
C LEU A 405 15.59 18.36 16.76
N ASP A 406 15.00 17.67 17.74
CA ASP A 406 14.33 18.36 18.84
C ASP A 406 15.31 19.30 19.57
N PRO A 407 14.90 20.53 19.96
CA PRO A 407 15.76 21.48 20.65
C PRO A 407 16.42 20.96 21.93
N LEU A 408 15.90 19.88 22.52
CA LEU A 408 16.54 19.17 23.64
C LEU A 408 17.98 18.73 23.31
N TRP A 409 18.31 18.49 22.04
CA TRP A 409 19.65 18.04 21.59
C TRP A 409 20.68 19.15 21.38
N ASN A 410 20.28 20.42 21.57
CA ASN A 410 21.14 21.60 21.35
C ASN A 410 21.64 22.25 22.65
N LYS A 411 21.44 21.60 23.82
CA LYS A 411 21.75 22.20 25.13
C LYS A 411 23.22 22.13 25.55
N GLU A 412 24.12 21.58 24.74
CA GLU A 412 25.53 21.35 25.13
C GLU A 412 26.54 22.41 24.68
N ASP A 413 26.17 23.40 23.87
CA ASP A 413 27.15 24.43 23.42
C ASP A 413 27.33 25.62 24.39
N GLY A 414 26.79 25.53 25.62
CA GLY A 414 26.69 26.66 26.57
C GLY A 414 27.69 26.69 27.72
N HIS A 415 28.65 25.78 27.79
CA HIS A 415 29.65 25.75 28.87
C HIS A 415 31.08 25.73 28.31
N GLN A 416 31.55 26.93 27.95
CA GLN A 416 32.97 27.28 27.95
C GLN A 416 33.24 28.34 29.01
#